data_AF-A0A9Q5CM16-F1
#
_entry.id   AF-A0A9Q5CM16-F1
#
_cell.length_a   1.000
_cell.length_b   1.000
_cell.length_c   1.000
_cell.angle_alpha   90.00
_cell.angle_beta   90.00
_cell.angle_gamma   90.00
#
_symmetry.space_group_name_H-M   'P 1'
#
loop_
_entity.id
_entity.type
_entity.pdbx_description
1 polymer ?
#
loop_
_entity_poly.entity_id
_entity_poly.type
_entity_poly.pdbx_seq_one_letter_code
_entity_poly.pdbx_strand_id
1 'polypeptide(L)'
;MLEDRIEILKTLNDNFNINQRELAKRTNISLGKVNAVLKEFTMDGFIDRITNNRGTLYKVTKKGMKFLEENIASAKSTRLKIHEEEKKIVKQAVILAAGKAEEFGKPVGMLDIEDFRLIDRTLNILKENGITKTVIVTGYESQYYEEAFKNSKNIILVKSDTYKWTGTMHSLSLAKDYIDDDFLLIENDLIFEKRAIKELAESLNRDCILFTNESGSGDEAFVEIRDNHLFKMSKDIHQFNRIDGEMIGLTKISHKLYTMMLEEFKGNVNPYLNYEYVLLDVARNYNIGFVKIDDLAWGDADSSKEYEKIKNYLYPTIRRRELSYEISNIKSIVRESLKVTDEDITEVEPAGGMTNKNYKICVKGDRYILRVAGVGTEQMINRNTEMFNSAIASEKGYNVEVPYFNLETGVKISKFIENAETLTHRSIKKEENLKQVTAILRDLHECNDFHMDNEFSMFSELEKYEGILTKDNGAFFEDYAEVREKVMALEEELNRCNRVYVPSHNDLVSENFVKDTAGRIYLIDWEYSGINDDMWDLAALSLENEFSEDDIELMFRLYFKGKDADKDSRRRLLIHQICQDFLWAVWTLIKEAEGDDFGTYGLDRYNRAKEYLNKL
;
A
#
# COMPACT_ATOMS: atom_id res chain seq x y z
N MET A 1 -50.06 -5.76 -1.25
CA MET A 1 -50.96 -5.86 -2.43
C MET A 1 -50.36 -6.75 -3.51
N LEU A 2 -49.16 -6.46 -4.04
CA LEU A 2 -48.55 -7.34 -5.04
C LEU A 2 -48.14 -8.70 -4.48
N GLU A 3 -47.53 -8.74 -3.29
CA GLU A 3 -47.21 -9.99 -2.57
C GLU A 3 -48.46 -10.86 -2.34
N ASP A 4 -49.55 -10.25 -1.85
CA ASP A 4 -50.84 -10.93 -1.67
C ASP A 4 -51.35 -11.56 -2.98
N ARG A 5 -51.20 -10.85 -4.11
CA ARG A 5 -51.60 -11.33 -5.44
C ARG A 5 -50.75 -12.54 -5.85
N ILE A 6 -49.43 -12.45 -5.70
CA ILE A 6 -48.50 -13.55 -6.03
C ILE A 6 -48.78 -14.77 -5.14
N GLU A 7 -48.93 -14.59 -3.82
CA GLU A 7 -49.14 -15.68 -2.87
C GLU A 7 -50.51 -16.38 -3.07
N ILE A 8 -51.56 -15.62 -3.40
CA ILE A 8 -52.86 -16.18 -3.78
C ILE A 8 -52.76 -16.98 -5.09
N LEU A 9 -52.09 -16.46 -6.11
CA LEU A 9 -51.98 -17.13 -7.41
C LEU A 9 -51.09 -18.38 -7.35
N LYS A 10 -50.00 -18.31 -6.59
CA LYS A 10 -49.13 -19.45 -6.27
C LYS A 10 -49.88 -20.52 -5.48
N THR A 11 -50.61 -20.15 -4.42
CA THR A 11 -51.40 -21.11 -3.64
C THR A 11 -52.47 -21.80 -4.49
N LEU A 12 -53.06 -21.11 -5.47
CA LEU A 12 -53.99 -21.70 -6.45
C LEU A 12 -53.29 -22.63 -7.47
N ASN A 13 -52.05 -22.35 -7.86
CA ASN A 13 -51.24 -23.24 -8.69
C ASN A 13 -50.88 -24.52 -7.94
N ASP A 14 -50.38 -24.37 -6.71
CA ASP A 14 -49.84 -25.47 -5.90
C ASP A 14 -50.96 -26.38 -5.35
N ASN A 15 -52.22 -25.89 -5.31
CA ASN A 15 -53.37 -26.60 -4.75
C ASN A 15 -54.56 -26.60 -5.71
N PHE A 16 -54.64 -27.63 -6.56
CA PHE A 16 -55.79 -27.83 -7.46
C PHE A 16 -57.12 -27.85 -6.70
N ASN A 17 -58.12 -27.11 -7.23
CA ASN A 17 -59.52 -27.16 -6.80
C ASN A 17 -59.78 -26.74 -5.32
N ILE A 18 -59.05 -25.76 -4.79
CA ILE A 18 -59.43 -25.11 -3.52
C ILE A 18 -60.45 -23.97 -3.73
N ASN A 19 -61.27 -23.74 -2.70
CA ASN A 19 -62.25 -22.64 -2.68
C ASN A 19 -61.71 -21.42 -1.91
N GLN A 20 -62.37 -20.27 -2.04
CA GLN A 20 -61.90 -19.01 -1.45
C GLN A 20 -61.75 -19.00 0.09
N ARG A 21 -62.43 -19.87 0.84
CA ARG A 21 -62.25 -19.99 2.30
C ARG A 21 -61.00 -20.79 2.66
N GLU A 22 -60.73 -21.86 1.92
CA GLU A 22 -59.52 -22.66 2.08
C GLU A 22 -58.28 -21.88 1.62
N LEU A 23 -58.40 -21.09 0.55
CA LEU A 23 -57.36 -20.18 0.06
C LEU A 23 -57.02 -19.09 1.10
N ALA A 24 -58.03 -18.47 1.72
CA ALA A 24 -57.84 -17.52 2.82
C ALA A 24 -57.13 -18.17 4.03
N LYS A 25 -57.50 -19.40 4.37
CA LYS A 25 -56.87 -20.15 5.47
C LYS A 25 -55.39 -20.49 5.18
N ARG A 26 -55.06 -20.90 3.95
CA ARG A 26 -53.69 -21.29 3.56
C ARG A 26 -52.74 -20.09 3.44
N THR A 27 -53.23 -18.98 2.88
CA THR A 27 -52.44 -17.74 2.70
C THR A 27 -52.39 -16.86 3.96
N ASN A 28 -53.21 -17.16 4.98
CA ASN A 28 -53.46 -16.28 6.13
C ASN A 28 -54.00 -14.87 5.75
N ILE A 29 -54.59 -14.74 4.55
CA ILE A 29 -55.15 -13.48 4.05
C ILE A 29 -56.65 -13.43 4.35
N SER A 30 -57.17 -12.25 4.72
CA SER A 30 -58.59 -12.09 5.04
C SER A 30 -59.50 -12.45 3.85
N LEU A 31 -60.62 -13.12 4.14
CA LEU A 31 -61.55 -13.61 3.12
C LEU A 31 -62.06 -12.51 2.18
N GLY A 32 -62.23 -11.28 2.69
CA GLY A 32 -62.61 -10.12 1.87
C GLY A 32 -61.53 -9.75 0.84
N LYS A 33 -60.26 -9.73 1.26
CA LYS A 33 -59.11 -9.43 0.40
C LYS A 33 -58.85 -10.54 -0.62
N VAL A 34 -59.01 -11.80 -0.23
CA VAL A 34 -58.98 -12.96 -1.15
C VAL A 34 -60.07 -12.83 -2.22
N ASN A 35 -61.33 -12.54 -1.84
CA ASN A 35 -62.41 -12.38 -2.82
C ASN A 35 -62.18 -11.19 -3.78
N ALA A 36 -61.55 -10.11 -3.32
CA ALA A 36 -61.19 -8.98 -4.18
C ALA A 36 -60.15 -9.38 -5.24
N VAL A 37 -59.05 -10.02 -4.82
CA VAL A 37 -57.99 -10.50 -5.72
C VAL A 37 -58.51 -11.57 -6.69
N LEU A 38 -59.35 -12.50 -6.24
CA LEU A 38 -59.98 -13.49 -7.12
C LEU A 38 -60.88 -12.86 -8.18
N LYS A 39 -61.62 -11.79 -7.84
CA LYS A 39 -62.45 -11.06 -8.79
C LYS A 39 -61.59 -10.38 -9.85
N GLU A 40 -60.53 -9.71 -9.42
CA GLU A 40 -59.53 -9.05 -10.30
C GLU A 40 -58.88 -10.07 -11.24
N PHE A 41 -58.33 -11.16 -10.72
CA PHE A 41 -57.72 -12.23 -11.52
C PHE A 41 -58.69 -12.91 -12.51
N THR A 42 -59.99 -12.97 -12.19
CA THR A 42 -61.00 -13.46 -13.12
C THR A 42 -61.25 -12.44 -14.25
N MET A 43 -61.25 -11.13 -13.94
CA MET A 43 -61.39 -10.06 -14.95
C MET A 43 -60.15 -9.96 -15.85
N ASP A 44 -58.96 -10.10 -15.29
CA ASP A 44 -57.69 -10.09 -16.01
C ASP A 44 -57.43 -11.40 -16.80
N GLY A 45 -58.24 -12.44 -16.59
CA GLY A 45 -58.09 -13.74 -17.24
C GLY A 45 -56.90 -14.57 -16.74
N PHE A 46 -56.41 -14.29 -15.53
CA PHE A 46 -55.35 -15.08 -14.87
C PHE A 46 -55.90 -16.37 -14.23
N ILE A 47 -57.18 -16.40 -13.85
CA ILE A 47 -57.86 -17.61 -13.35
C ILE A 47 -59.21 -17.83 -14.04
N ASP A 48 -59.52 -19.11 -14.31
CA ASP A 48 -60.85 -19.56 -14.69
C ASP A 48 -61.67 -19.85 -13.42
N ARG A 49 -62.90 -19.35 -13.38
CA ARG A 49 -63.85 -19.60 -12.28
C ARG A 49 -64.81 -20.73 -12.68
N ILE A 50 -64.72 -21.87 -11.99
CA ILE A 50 -65.52 -23.06 -12.26
C ILE A 50 -66.56 -23.23 -11.14
N THR A 51 -67.84 -23.04 -11.45
CA THR A 51 -68.94 -23.21 -10.47
C THR A 51 -69.73 -24.48 -10.76
N ASN A 52 -69.96 -25.29 -9.73
CA ASN A 52 -70.78 -26.50 -9.77
C ASN A 52 -71.63 -26.65 -8.49
N ASN A 53 -72.44 -27.69 -8.41
CA ASN A 53 -73.35 -27.95 -7.28
C ASN A 53 -72.64 -28.16 -5.91
N ARG A 54 -71.30 -28.23 -5.88
CA ARG A 54 -70.47 -28.38 -4.67
C ARG A 54 -69.67 -27.11 -4.31
N GLY A 55 -69.71 -26.06 -5.14
CA GLY A 55 -69.09 -24.76 -4.85
C GLY A 55 -68.51 -24.04 -6.06
N THR A 56 -67.77 -22.97 -5.79
CA THR A 56 -66.90 -22.30 -6.77
C THR A 56 -65.45 -22.73 -6.54
N LEU A 57 -64.80 -23.15 -7.61
CA LEU A 57 -63.39 -23.51 -7.70
C LEU A 57 -62.68 -22.55 -8.66
N TYR A 58 -61.36 -22.45 -8.52
CA TYR A 58 -60.53 -21.58 -9.35
C TYR A 58 -59.38 -22.39 -9.96
N LYS A 59 -59.06 -22.12 -11.22
CA LYS A 59 -57.95 -22.76 -11.95
C LYS A 59 -57.07 -21.70 -12.58
N VAL A 60 -55.76 -21.77 -12.40
CA VAL A 60 -54.82 -20.84 -13.03
C VAL A 60 -54.80 -21.07 -14.55
N THR A 61 -54.93 -19.99 -15.33
CA THR A 61 -54.86 -20.04 -16.81
C THR A 61 -53.42 -19.99 -17.29
N LYS A 62 -53.17 -20.24 -18.58
CA LYS A 62 -51.84 -19.99 -19.18
C LYS A 62 -51.35 -18.55 -18.99
N LYS A 63 -52.28 -17.57 -18.98
CA LYS A 63 -51.95 -16.15 -18.75
C LYS A 63 -51.58 -15.91 -17.28
N GLY A 64 -52.29 -16.56 -16.35
CA GLY A 64 -51.95 -16.53 -14.92
C GLY A 64 -50.61 -17.18 -14.61
N MET A 65 -50.30 -18.32 -15.24
CA MET A 65 -48.99 -18.96 -15.15
C MET A 65 -47.88 -18.02 -15.63
N LYS A 66 -48.04 -17.42 -16.82
CA LYS A 66 -47.04 -16.46 -17.35
C LYS A 66 -46.84 -15.26 -16.44
N PHE A 67 -47.91 -14.69 -15.89
CA PHE A 67 -47.82 -13.60 -14.92
C PHE A 67 -47.10 -14.04 -13.62
N LEU A 68 -47.36 -15.25 -13.12
CA LEU A 68 -46.68 -15.79 -11.95
C LEU A 68 -45.18 -16.05 -12.23
N GLU A 69 -44.85 -16.61 -13.39
CA GLU A 69 -43.49 -16.82 -13.89
C GLU A 69 -42.72 -15.49 -14.01
N GLU A 70 -43.32 -14.47 -14.63
CA GLU A 70 -42.73 -13.13 -14.80
C GLU A 70 -42.45 -12.46 -13.44
N ASN A 71 -43.37 -12.55 -12.48
CA ASN A 71 -43.18 -11.96 -11.15
C ASN A 71 -42.15 -12.73 -10.31
N ILE A 72 -42.13 -14.07 -10.37
CA ILE A 72 -41.10 -14.88 -9.70
C ILE A 72 -39.71 -14.63 -10.32
N ALA A 73 -39.63 -14.51 -11.65
CA ALA A 73 -38.39 -14.15 -12.33
C ALA A 73 -37.91 -12.75 -11.94
N SER A 74 -38.80 -11.75 -11.94
CA SER A 74 -38.49 -10.38 -11.52
C SER A 74 -38.05 -10.29 -10.06
N ALA A 75 -38.65 -11.08 -9.16
CA ALA A 75 -38.21 -11.16 -7.77
C ALA A 75 -36.82 -11.79 -7.65
N LYS A 76 -36.55 -12.87 -8.40
CA LYS A 76 -35.24 -13.55 -8.44
C LYS A 76 -34.13 -12.72 -9.10
N SER A 77 -34.45 -11.79 -9.99
CA SER A 77 -33.48 -10.86 -10.59
C SER A 77 -33.28 -9.60 -9.76
N THR A 78 -34.10 -9.34 -8.75
CA THR A 78 -33.96 -8.16 -7.88
C THR A 78 -32.96 -8.45 -6.77
N ARG A 79 -31.83 -7.74 -6.79
CA ARG A 79 -30.75 -7.84 -5.79
C ARG A 79 -30.73 -6.62 -4.88
N LEU A 80 -30.39 -6.84 -3.63
CA LEU A 80 -30.29 -5.81 -2.60
C LEU A 80 -28.90 -5.15 -2.61
N LYS A 81 -28.83 -3.84 -2.34
CA LYS A 81 -27.57 -3.17 -2.02
C LYS A 81 -27.13 -3.56 -0.61
N ILE A 82 -25.84 -3.84 -0.42
CA ILE A 82 -25.26 -4.12 0.90
C ILE A 82 -25.02 -2.82 1.68
N HIS A 83 -24.60 -1.74 0.99
CA HIS A 83 -24.19 -0.46 1.57
C HIS A 83 -25.05 0.71 1.10
N GLU A 84 -25.14 1.73 1.95
CA GLU A 84 -25.66 3.07 1.62
C GLU A 84 -24.52 4.00 1.15
N GLU A 85 -23.32 3.84 1.70
CA GLU A 85 -22.10 4.58 1.33
C GLU A 85 -21.40 3.96 0.13
N GLU A 86 -20.94 4.79 -0.82
CA GLU A 86 -20.31 4.32 -2.06
C GLU A 86 -18.82 3.95 -1.90
N LYS A 87 -18.07 4.58 -0.99
CA LYS A 87 -16.62 4.31 -0.87
C LYS A 87 -16.15 4.31 0.58
N LYS A 88 -15.32 3.31 0.92
CA LYS A 88 -14.50 3.25 2.14
C LYS A 88 -13.05 2.99 1.74
N ILE A 89 -12.11 3.62 2.43
CA ILE A 89 -10.67 3.34 2.28
C ILE A 89 -10.39 2.02 3.00
N VAL A 90 -9.84 1.05 2.28
CA VAL A 90 -9.44 -0.26 2.82
C VAL A 90 -8.04 -0.13 3.42
N LYS A 91 -7.85 -0.59 4.65
CA LYS A 91 -6.54 -0.64 5.34
C LYS A 91 -6.10 -2.03 5.77
N GLN A 92 -6.97 -3.03 5.57
CA GLN A 92 -6.73 -4.41 5.96
C GLN A 92 -6.60 -5.33 4.73
N ALA A 93 -5.75 -6.34 4.83
CA ALA A 93 -5.72 -7.46 3.90
C ALA A 93 -5.77 -8.81 4.62
N VAL A 94 -6.24 -9.83 3.92
CA VAL A 94 -6.26 -11.23 4.35
C VAL A 94 -5.65 -12.07 3.23
N ILE A 95 -4.56 -12.77 3.53
CA ILE A 95 -3.84 -13.62 2.58
C ILE A 95 -4.09 -15.08 2.95
N LEU A 96 -4.61 -15.87 2.02
CA LEU A 96 -4.85 -17.30 2.20
C LEU A 96 -3.61 -18.09 1.78
N ALA A 97 -2.76 -18.43 2.76
CA ALA A 97 -1.45 -19.06 2.58
C ALA A 97 -1.40 -20.51 3.15
N ALA A 98 -2.56 -21.15 3.32
CA ALA A 98 -2.67 -22.48 3.93
C ALA A 98 -2.47 -23.64 2.95
N GLY A 99 -2.45 -23.36 1.63
CA GLY A 99 -2.33 -24.33 0.54
C GLY A 99 -1.09 -25.23 0.63
N LYS A 100 -1.20 -26.45 0.10
CA LYS A 100 -0.19 -27.51 0.20
C LYS A 100 0.72 -27.52 -1.03
N ALA A 101 2.03 -27.42 -0.81
CA ALA A 101 3.03 -27.20 -1.86
C ALA A 101 4.16 -28.25 -1.81
N GLU A 102 3.82 -29.54 -1.80
CA GLU A 102 4.78 -30.64 -1.60
C GLU A 102 5.91 -30.72 -2.63
N GLU A 103 5.66 -30.27 -3.87
CA GLU A 103 6.68 -30.25 -4.92
C GLU A 103 7.87 -29.34 -4.57
N PHE A 104 7.61 -28.27 -3.82
CA PHE A 104 8.58 -27.23 -3.50
C PHE A 104 9.30 -27.43 -2.16
N GLY A 105 8.75 -28.25 -1.25
CA GLY A 105 9.28 -28.45 0.11
C GLY A 105 9.19 -27.22 1.03
N LYS A 106 8.54 -26.14 0.57
CA LYS A 106 8.20 -24.93 1.32
C LYS A 106 6.91 -24.31 0.75
N PRO A 107 6.23 -23.39 1.46
CA PRO A 107 5.00 -22.77 0.98
C PRO A 107 5.21 -21.93 -0.29
N VAL A 108 4.20 -21.84 -1.17
CA VAL A 108 4.34 -21.14 -2.48
C VAL A 108 4.76 -19.68 -2.32
N GLY A 109 4.11 -18.92 -1.43
CA GLY A 109 4.50 -17.54 -1.11
C GLY A 109 5.94 -17.36 -0.61
N MET A 110 6.59 -18.44 -0.15
CA MET A 110 8.00 -18.45 0.30
C MET A 110 8.99 -18.85 -0.80
N LEU A 111 8.54 -19.00 -2.05
CA LEU A 111 9.40 -19.20 -3.22
C LEU A 111 10.08 -17.90 -3.65
N ASP A 112 11.32 -18.00 -4.13
CA ASP A 112 12.21 -16.89 -4.43
C ASP A 112 12.23 -16.55 -5.94
N ILE A 113 11.76 -15.35 -6.29
CA ILE A 113 11.81 -14.83 -7.66
C ILE A 113 12.87 -13.75 -7.71
N GLU A 114 13.96 -14.03 -8.44
CA GLU A 114 15.16 -13.18 -8.51
C GLU A 114 15.74 -12.88 -7.11
N ASP A 115 15.33 -11.77 -6.49
CA ASP A 115 15.85 -11.20 -5.24
C ASP A 115 14.80 -11.06 -4.11
N PHE A 116 13.54 -11.52 -4.31
CA PHE A 116 12.46 -11.42 -3.32
C PHE A 116 11.63 -12.71 -3.20
N ARG A 117 10.93 -12.92 -2.08
CA ARG A 117 9.93 -14.01 -1.95
C ARG A 117 8.57 -13.54 -2.49
N LEU A 118 7.78 -14.43 -3.09
CA LEU A 118 6.45 -14.11 -3.64
C LEU A 118 5.58 -13.29 -2.67
N ILE A 119 5.55 -13.68 -1.39
CA ILE A 119 4.80 -12.98 -0.33
C ILE A 119 5.31 -11.55 -0.08
N ASP A 120 6.62 -11.29 -0.17
CA ASP A 120 7.20 -9.97 0.06
C ASP A 120 6.74 -8.99 -1.01
N ARG A 121 6.69 -9.45 -2.28
CA ARG A 121 6.13 -8.65 -3.37
C ARG A 121 4.66 -8.32 -3.11
N THR A 122 3.84 -9.30 -2.74
CA THR A 122 2.42 -9.06 -2.42
C THR A 122 2.25 -8.08 -1.26
N LEU A 123 3.01 -8.24 -0.17
CA LEU A 123 3.00 -7.33 0.98
C LEU A 123 3.45 -5.91 0.60
N ASN A 124 4.49 -5.76 -0.22
CA ASN A 124 4.97 -4.48 -0.70
C ASN A 124 3.94 -3.76 -1.59
N ILE A 125 3.24 -4.49 -2.47
CA ILE A 125 2.16 -3.91 -3.27
C ILE A 125 0.99 -3.46 -2.38
N LEU A 126 0.69 -4.20 -1.30
CA LEU A 126 -0.35 -3.81 -0.33
C LEU A 126 0.06 -2.56 0.47
N LYS A 127 1.31 -2.49 0.94
CA LYS A 127 1.91 -1.30 1.59
C LYS A 127 1.83 -0.08 0.68
N GLU A 128 2.24 -0.20 -0.59
CA GLU A 128 2.15 0.87 -1.59
C GLU A 128 0.72 1.39 -1.83
N ASN A 129 -0.31 0.60 -1.51
CA ASN A 129 -1.73 0.96 -1.62
C ASN A 129 -2.41 1.28 -0.27
N GLY A 130 -1.63 1.53 0.80
CA GLY A 130 -2.13 2.01 2.08
C GLY A 130 -2.73 0.94 3.01
N ILE A 131 -2.45 -0.35 2.76
CA ILE A 131 -2.77 -1.43 3.69
C ILE A 131 -1.76 -1.42 4.84
N THR A 132 -2.26 -1.31 6.07
CA THR A 132 -1.44 -1.21 7.29
C THR A 132 -1.57 -2.42 8.22
N LYS A 133 -2.48 -3.36 7.92
CA LYS A 133 -2.74 -4.56 8.73
C LYS A 133 -3.01 -5.75 7.82
N THR A 134 -2.20 -6.81 7.92
CA THR A 134 -2.35 -8.02 7.10
C THR A 134 -2.53 -9.25 7.97
N VAL A 135 -3.56 -10.04 7.71
CA VAL A 135 -3.76 -11.36 8.34
C VAL A 135 -3.35 -12.43 7.34
N ILE A 136 -2.38 -13.27 7.67
CA ILE A 136 -1.94 -14.39 6.82
C ILE A 136 -2.42 -15.69 7.44
N VAL A 137 -3.31 -16.40 6.76
CA VAL A 137 -3.80 -17.72 7.21
C VAL A 137 -2.85 -18.80 6.70
N THR A 138 -2.06 -19.41 7.57
CA THR A 138 -0.99 -20.35 7.24
C THR A 138 -1.42 -21.81 7.47
N GLY A 139 -0.69 -22.77 6.90
CA GLY A 139 -1.05 -24.19 6.99
C GLY A 139 0.14 -25.11 6.71
N TYR A 140 0.37 -25.45 5.44
CA TYR A 140 1.56 -26.18 5.03
C TYR A 140 2.85 -25.45 5.46
N GLU A 141 3.78 -26.18 6.07
CA GLU A 141 5.09 -25.69 6.56
C GLU A 141 5.04 -24.28 7.20
N SER A 142 4.08 -24.05 8.10
CA SER A 142 3.78 -22.72 8.66
C SER A 142 4.99 -22.03 9.31
N GLN A 143 5.98 -22.79 9.77
CA GLN A 143 7.20 -22.28 10.40
C GLN A 143 8.00 -21.32 9.50
N TYR A 144 7.88 -21.40 8.17
CA TYR A 144 8.52 -20.43 7.27
C TYR A 144 7.91 -19.03 7.44
N TYR A 145 6.59 -18.91 7.62
CA TYR A 145 5.93 -17.63 7.92
C TYR A 145 6.23 -17.19 9.36
N GLU A 146 6.22 -18.12 10.31
CA GLU A 146 6.49 -17.84 11.73
C GLU A 146 7.90 -17.25 11.93
N GLU A 147 8.92 -17.74 11.22
CA GLU A 147 10.27 -17.16 11.27
C GLU A 147 10.39 -15.89 10.44
N ALA A 148 9.83 -15.85 9.22
CA ALA A 148 9.89 -14.68 8.33
C ALA A 148 9.23 -13.42 8.90
N PHE A 149 8.15 -13.58 9.67
CA PHE A 149 7.32 -12.47 10.17
C PHE A 149 7.29 -12.39 11.70
N LYS A 150 8.24 -13.07 12.38
CA LYS A 150 8.36 -13.14 13.85
C LYS A 150 8.36 -11.78 14.55
N ASN A 151 8.98 -10.79 13.92
CA ASN A 151 9.15 -9.43 14.45
C ASN A 151 8.14 -8.44 13.86
N SER A 152 7.31 -8.87 12.89
CA SER A 152 6.37 -8.02 12.16
C SER A 152 5.11 -7.78 12.98
N LYS A 153 4.91 -6.56 13.51
CA LYS A 153 3.71 -6.24 14.31
C LYS A 153 2.45 -5.96 13.48
N ASN A 154 2.63 -5.60 12.20
CA ASN A 154 1.54 -5.31 11.26
C ASN A 154 1.05 -6.57 10.51
N ILE A 155 1.65 -7.73 10.77
CA ILE A 155 1.30 -9.03 10.18
C ILE A 155 0.82 -9.97 11.30
N ILE A 156 -0.37 -10.53 11.13
CA ILE A 156 -0.98 -11.48 12.07
C ILE A 156 -1.02 -12.85 11.41
N LEU A 157 -0.33 -13.84 11.99
CA LEU A 157 -0.35 -15.21 11.50
C LEU A 157 -1.47 -16.01 12.17
N VAL A 158 -2.33 -16.64 11.36
CA VAL A 158 -3.44 -17.49 11.83
C VAL A 158 -3.22 -18.90 11.29
N LYS A 159 -2.91 -19.86 12.16
CA LYS A 159 -2.59 -21.23 11.72
C LYS A 159 -3.85 -22.08 11.55
N SER A 160 -3.93 -22.76 10.41
CA SER A 160 -5.00 -23.69 10.03
C SER A 160 -4.49 -25.14 10.09
N ASP A 161 -4.46 -25.77 11.26
CA ASP A 161 -3.95 -27.16 11.41
C ASP A 161 -4.72 -28.21 10.55
N THR A 162 -5.94 -27.88 10.13
CA THR A 162 -6.86 -28.68 9.30
C THR A 162 -6.72 -28.43 7.79
N TYR A 163 -5.73 -27.65 7.33
CA TYR A 163 -5.59 -27.23 5.91
C TYR A 163 -5.62 -28.39 4.90
N LYS A 164 -5.16 -29.60 5.29
CA LYS A 164 -5.14 -30.79 4.42
C LYS A 164 -6.52 -31.35 4.05
N TRP A 165 -7.57 -30.93 4.77
CA TRP A 165 -8.91 -31.52 4.68
C TRP A 165 -10.01 -30.47 4.55
N THR A 166 -9.65 -29.21 4.33
CA THR A 166 -10.60 -28.08 4.36
C THR A 166 -10.34 -27.12 3.20
N GLY A 167 -11.40 -26.44 2.73
CA GLY A 167 -11.36 -25.47 1.63
C GLY A 167 -11.08 -24.05 2.11
N THR A 168 -10.91 -23.13 1.15
CA THR A 168 -10.46 -21.75 1.40
C THR A 168 -11.39 -20.95 2.31
N MET A 169 -12.70 -21.26 2.34
CA MET A 169 -13.64 -20.61 3.27
C MET A 169 -13.37 -20.98 4.74
N HIS A 170 -12.90 -22.21 5.00
CA HIS A 170 -12.53 -22.59 6.36
C HIS A 170 -11.32 -21.77 6.85
N SER A 171 -10.28 -21.66 6.03
CA SER A 171 -9.13 -20.80 6.31
C SER A 171 -9.55 -19.35 6.58
N LEU A 172 -10.40 -18.78 5.72
CA LEU A 172 -10.94 -17.43 5.91
C LEU A 172 -11.81 -17.29 7.18
N SER A 173 -12.48 -18.36 7.64
CA SER A 173 -13.27 -18.35 8.88
C SER A 173 -12.41 -18.32 10.15
N LEU A 174 -11.17 -18.83 10.10
CA LEU A 174 -10.23 -18.79 11.24
C LEU A 174 -9.69 -17.38 11.50
N ALA A 175 -9.63 -16.53 10.46
CA ALA A 175 -9.19 -15.14 10.56
C ALA A 175 -10.21 -14.20 11.24
N LYS A 176 -11.42 -14.69 11.56
CA LYS A 176 -12.56 -13.88 12.01
C LYS A 176 -12.25 -12.92 13.15
N ASP A 177 -11.56 -13.38 14.19
CA ASP A 177 -11.30 -12.57 15.38
C ASP A 177 -10.22 -11.48 15.16
N TYR A 178 -9.63 -11.44 13.95
CA TYR A 178 -8.62 -10.47 13.53
C TYR A 178 -9.09 -9.54 12.41
N ILE A 179 -10.25 -9.80 11.80
CA ILE A 179 -10.86 -8.99 10.74
C ILE A 179 -11.91 -8.06 11.36
N ASP A 180 -11.65 -6.75 11.33
CA ASP A 180 -12.46 -5.71 11.97
C ASP A 180 -12.88 -4.58 11.01
N ASP A 181 -12.38 -4.59 9.77
CA ASP A 181 -12.74 -3.63 8.72
C ASP A 181 -13.00 -4.35 7.36
N ASP A 182 -13.40 -3.58 6.34
CA ASP A 182 -13.32 -3.96 4.93
C ASP A 182 -11.86 -4.32 4.58
N PHE A 183 -11.67 -5.37 3.78
CA PHE A 183 -10.35 -5.92 3.48
C PHE A 183 -10.20 -6.38 2.02
N LEU A 184 -8.94 -6.49 1.59
CA LEU A 184 -8.58 -7.23 0.37
C LEU A 184 -8.30 -8.69 0.72
N LEU A 185 -9.02 -9.63 0.10
CA LEU A 185 -8.78 -11.07 0.15
C LEU A 185 -7.92 -11.49 -1.04
N ILE A 186 -6.84 -12.21 -0.76
CA ILE A 186 -5.75 -12.50 -1.70
C ILE A 186 -5.30 -13.95 -1.54
N GLU A 187 -5.13 -14.65 -2.65
CA GLU A 187 -4.48 -15.96 -2.72
C GLU A 187 -2.94 -15.83 -2.83
N ASN A 188 -2.21 -16.75 -2.22
CA ASN A 188 -0.78 -16.59 -1.86
C ASN A 188 0.21 -17.18 -2.87
N ASP A 189 -0.31 -17.93 -3.84
CA ASP A 189 0.36 -18.55 -4.98
C ASP A 189 0.53 -17.58 -6.16
N LEU A 190 -0.12 -16.42 -6.11
CA LEU A 190 -0.21 -15.47 -7.21
C LEU A 190 1.02 -14.57 -7.37
N ILE A 191 1.34 -14.25 -8.63
CA ILE A 191 2.09 -13.05 -9.01
C ILE A 191 1.28 -12.23 -10.02
N PHE A 192 1.25 -10.91 -9.85
CA PHE A 192 0.47 -9.98 -10.68
C PHE A 192 1.14 -8.60 -10.80
N GLU A 193 0.67 -7.79 -11.75
CA GLU A 193 1.03 -6.37 -11.87
C GLU A 193 0.44 -5.53 -10.72
N LYS A 194 1.22 -4.55 -10.23
CA LYS A 194 0.86 -3.57 -9.18
C LYS A 194 -0.53 -2.94 -9.35
N ARG A 195 -0.96 -2.70 -10.60
CA ARG A 195 -2.27 -2.12 -10.91
C ARG A 195 -3.46 -2.94 -10.43
N ALA A 196 -3.34 -4.26 -10.28
CA ALA A 196 -4.44 -5.11 -9.83
C ALA A 196 -4.95 -4.71 -8.43
N ILE A 197 -4.04 -4.56 -7.47
CA ILE A 197 -4.37 -4.12 -6.12
C ILE A 197 -4.83 -2.66 -6.12
N LYS A 198 -4.21 -1.79 -6.94
CA LYS A 198 -4.59 -0.39 -7.04
C LYS A 198 -6.03 -0.20 -7.51
N GLU A 199 -6.38 -0.77 -8.67
CA GLU A 199 -7.72 -0.65 -9.25
C GLU A 199 -8.79 -1.30 -8.35
N LEU A 200 -8.46 -2.42 -7.69
CA LEU A 200 -9.34 -3.07 -6.73
C LEU A 200 -9.57 -2.20 -5.49
N ALA A 201 -8.51 -1.63 -4.89
CA ALA A 201 -8.59 -0.74 -3.74
C ALA A 201 -9.35 0.55 -4.06
N GLU A 202 -9.05 1.20 -5.19
CA GLU A 202 -9.65 2.48 -5.62
C GLU A 202 -11.12 2.35 -6.05
N SER A 203 -11.56 1.15 -6.44
CA SER A 203 -12.91 0.81 -6.90
C SER A 203 -14.03 1.38 -6.03
N LEU A 204 -15.05 1.94 -6.70
CA LEU A 204 -16.31 2.40 -6.10
C LEU A 204 -17.22 1.25 -5.63
N ASN A 205 -16.91 0.01 -5.97
CA ASN A 205 -17.59 -1.14 -5.40
C ASN A 205 -16.90 -1.52 -4.08
N ARG A 206 -17.58 -1.34 -2.93
CA ARG A 206 -17.11 -1.83 -1.62
C ARG A 206 -17.01 -3.35 -1.54
N ASP A 207 -17.81 -4.06 -2.34
CA ASP A 207 -17.74 -5.50 -2.54
C ASP A 207 -17.54 -5.80 -4.03
N CYS A 208 -16.38 -6.32 -4.42
CA CYS A 208 -16.11 -6.71 -5.81
C CYS A 208 -15.02 -7.77 -5.96
N ILE A 209 -15.20 -8.65 -6.94
CA ILE A 209 -14.13 -9.53 -7.44
C ILE A 209 -13.30 -8.82 -8.50
N LEU A 210 -12.02 -9.18 -8.62
CA LEU A 210 -11.20 -8.83 -9.78
C LEU A 210 -11.13 -10.02 -10.74
N PHE A 211 -11.37 -9.76 -12.03
CA PHE A 211 -11.24 -10.75 -13.10
C PHE A 211 -10.56 -10.18 -14.35
N THR A 212 -10.00 -11.05 -15.17
CA THR A 212 -9.33 -10.73 -16.44
C THR A 212 -9.89 -11.59 -17.58
N ASN A 213 -9.37 -11.47 -18.81
CA ASN A 213 -9.66 -12.41 -19.88
C ASN A 213 -9.06 -13.80 -19.59
N GLU A 214 -9.70 -14.85 -20.08
CA GLU A 214 -9.31 -16.26 -19.89
C GLU A 214 -7.83 -16.53 -20.22
N SER A 215 -7.12 -17.16 -19.28
CA SER A 215 -5.67 -17.45 -19.39
C SER A 215 -5.34 -18.65 -20.28
N GLY A 216 -6.22 -19.65 -20.36
CA GLY A 216 -5.93 -20.93 -21.01
C GLY A 216 -5.10 -21.88 -20.13
N SER A 217 -5.15 -21.73 -18.81
CA SER A 217 -4.46 -22.58 -17.82
C SER A 217 -5.05 -24.00 -17.75
N GLY A 218 -6.37 -24.14 -17.91
CA GLY A 218 -7.12 -25.39 -17.72
C GLY A 218 -7.68 -25.62 -16.31
N ASP A 219 -7.51 -24.68 -15.38
CA ASP A 219 -8.12 -24.70 -14.03
C ASP A 219 -8.85 -23.38 -13.71
N GLU A 220 -9.27 -22.65 -14.76
CA GLU A 220 -9.80 -21.29 -14.68
C GLU A 220 -11.09 -21.20 -13.85
N ALA A 221 -11.14 -20.24 -12.92
CA ALA A 221 -12.38 -19.86 -12.24
C ALA A 221 -13.20 -18.89 -13.12
N PHE A 222 -13.93 -19.42 -14.10
CA PHE A 222 -14.73 -18.62 -15.03
C PHE A 222 -15.79 -17.76 -14.32
N VAL A 223 -16.07 -16.58 -14.88
CA VAL A 223 -17.00 -15.57 -14.37
C VAL A 223 -18.03 -15.19 -15.44
N GLU A 224 -19.30 -15.03 -15.04
CA GLU A 224 -20.39 -14.50 -15.88
C GLU A 224 -21.09 -13.30 -15.19
N ILE A 225 -21.32 -12.25 -16.00
CA ILE A 225 -21.89 -10.91 -15.75
C ILE A 225 -22.63 -10.74 -14.41
N ARG A 226 -23.91 -10.35 -14.33
CA ARG A 226 -24.90 -9.81 -15.29
C ARG A 226 -25.50 -8.54 -14.67
N ASP A 227 -26.15 -7.67 -15.47
CA ASP A 227 -26.76 -6.42 -14.95
C ASP A 227 -25.79 -5.61 -14.07
N ASN A 228 -24.51 -5.59 -14.46
CA ASN A 228 -23.36 -5.01 -13.78
C ASN A 228 -22.93 -5.64 -12.43
N HIS A 229 -23.35 -6.87 -12.12
CA HIS A 229 -23.07 -7.53 -10.84
C HIS A 229 -22.87 -9.04 -10.96
N LEU A 230 -21.84 -9.61 -10.32
CA LEU A 230 -21.46 -11.05 -10.36
C LEU A 230 -22.68 -11.99 -10.39
N PHE A 231 -22.90 -12.72 -11.48
CA PHE A 231 -24.05 -13.62 -11.64
C PHE A 231 -23.68 -15.08 -11.45
N LYS A 232 -22.52 -15.52 -11.95
CA LYS A 232 -22.06 -16.89 -11.79
C LYS A 232 -20.54 -16.97 -11.76
N MET A 233 -20.05 -17.97 -11.03
CA MET A 233 -18.64 -18.35 -10.96
C MET A 233 -18.53 -19.86 -10.74
N SER A 234 -17.60 -20.52 -11.45
CA SER A 234 -17.35 -21.97 -11.38
C SER A 234 -16.15 -22.33 -12.26
N LYS A 235 -15.41 -23.38 -11.89
CA LYS A 235 -14.38 -24.00 -12.73
C LYS A 235 -14.93 -24.90 -13.85
N ASP A 236 -16.22 -25.26 -13.79
CA ASP A 236 -16.88 -26.04 -14.84
C ASP A 236 -17.52 -25.14 -15.90
N ILE A 237 -16.83 -25.02 -17.03
CA ILE A 237 -17.24 -24.22 -18.20
C ILE A 237 -18.65 -24.57 -18.72
N HIS A 238 -19.10 -25.82 -18.55
CA HIS A 238 -20.42 -26.28 -19.00
C HIS A 238 -21.58 -25.67 -18.21
N GLN A 239 -21.29 -24.97 -17.11
CA GLN A 239 -22.30 -24.29 -16.31
C GLN A 239 -22.69 -22.90 -16.84
N PHE A 240 -21.98 -22.38 -17.84
CA PHE A 240 -22.10 -20.99 -18.29
C PHE A 240 -22.94 -20.83 -19.56
N ASN A 241 -23.62 -19.67 -19.68
CA ASN A 241 -24.26 -19.26 -20.94
C ASN A 241 -23.39 -18.29 -21.74
N ARG A 242 -22.48 -17.61 -21.05
CA ARG A 242 -21.50 -16.64 -21.54
C ARG A 242 -20.33 -16.69 -20.54
N ILE A 243 -19.14 -16.38 -21.00
CA ILE A 243 -17.96 -16.19 -20.16
C ILE A 243 -17.56 -14.74 -20.38
N ASP A 244 -17.42 -13.99 -19.30
CA ASP A 244 -16.96 -12.60 -19.33
C ASP A 244 -15.48 -12.48 -18.93
N GLY A 245 -14.93 -13.52 -18.29
CA GLY A 245 -13.52 -13.66 -17.94
C GLY A 245 -13.24 -14.74 -16.89
N GLU A 246 -12.07 -14.65 -16.26
CA GLU A 246 -11.52 -15.56 -15.24
C GLU A 246 -11.17 -14.79 -13.96
N MET A 247 -11.60 -15.29 -12.80
CA MET A 247 -11.25 -14.74 -11.48
C MET A 247 -9.82 -15.14 -11.08
N ILE A 248 -9.10 -14.19 -10.49
CA ILE A 248 -7.65 -14.26 -10.24
C ILE A 248 -7.31 -14.61 -8.77
N GLY A 249 -8.30 -14.76 -7.89
CA GLY A 249 -8.06 -14.89 -6.44
C GLY A 249 -7.79 -13.56 -5.71
N LEU A 250 -8.22 -12.44 -6.32
CA LEU A 250 -8.18 -11.09 -5.74
C LEU A 250 -9.60 -10.53 -5.56
N THR A 251 -10.03 -10.28 -4.33
CA THR A 251 -11.39 -9.80 -4.00
C THR A 251 -11.36 -8.69 -2.96
N LYS A 252 -12.18 -7.65 -3.12
CA LYS A 252 -12.46 -6.63 -2.09
C LYS A 252 -13.76 -6.99 -1.37
N ILE A 253 -13.68 -7.19 -0.06
CA ILE A 253 -14.78 -7.68 0.77
C ILE A 253 -15.03 -6.68 1.90
N SER A 254 -16.25 -6.18 2.01
CA SER A 254 -16.65 -5.40 3.17
C SER A 254 -16.85 -6.26 4.42
N HIS A 255 -16.62 -5.71 5.61
CA HIS A 255 -16.86 -6.43 6.87
C HIS A 255 -18.31 -6.97 6.97
N LYS A 256 -19.27 -6.25 6.38
CA LYS A 256 -20.68 -6.66 6.32
C LYS A 256 -20.90 -7.87 5.42
N LEU A 257 -20.32 -7.88 4.21
CA LEU A 257 -20.36 -9.06 3.33
C LEU A 257 -19.67 -10.25 3.98
N TYR A 258 -18.50 -10.06 4.59
CA TYR A 258 -17.79 -11.12 5.31
C TYR A 258 -18.66 -11.73 6.42
N THR A 259 -19.33 -10.89 7.22
CA THR A 259 -20.28 -11.36 8.25
C THR A 259 -21.42 -12.19 7.65
N MET A 260 -21.92 -11.82 6.47
CA MET A 260 -22.97 -12.56 5.76
C MET A 260 -22.46 -13.90 5.21
N MET A 261 -21.22 -13.94 4.68
CA MET A 261 -20.56 -15.18 4.26
C MET A 261 -20.33 -16.13 5.46
N LEU A 262 -19.96 -15.61 6.62
CA LEU A 262 -19.81 -16.41 7.85
C LEU A 262 -21.14 -17.02 8.33
N GLU A 263 -22.26 -16.29 8.25
CA GLU A 263 -23.57 -16.82 8.64
C GLU A 263 -24.09 -17.87 7.65
N GLU A 264 -23.83 -17.71 6.34
CA GLU A 264 -24.11 -18.76 5.33
C GLU A 264 -23.25 -20.01 5.59
N PHE A 265 -21.95 -19.82 5.88
CA PHE A 265 -21.00 -20.90 6.18
C PHE A 265 -21.27 -21.63 7.51
N LYS A 266 -21.97 -21.02 8.47
CA LYS A 266 -22.24 -21.56 9.81
C LYS A 266 -22.98 -22.90 9.81
N GLY A 267 -23.79 -23.17 8.80
CA GLY A 267 -24.51 -24.44 8.60
C GLY A 267 -23.74 -25.48 7.78
N ASN A 268 -22.52 -25.17 7.34
CA ASN A 268 -21.76 -25.99 6.39
C ASN A 268 -21.34 -27.34 6.99
N VAL A 269 -21.48 -28.40 6.19
CA VAL A 269 -21.04 -29.77 6.47
C VAL A 269 -20.05 -30.32 5.43
N ASN A 270 -19.80 -29.58 4.34
CA ASN A 270 -18.79 -29.91 3.34
C ASN A 270 -17.47 -29.20 3.69
N PRO A 271 -16.45 -29.89 4.23
CA PRO A 271 -15.24 -29.21 4.69
C PRO A 271 -14.44 -28.58 3.54
N TYR A 272 -14.58 -29.08 2.30
CA TYR A 272 -13.88 -28.63 1.10
C TYR A 272 -14.49 -27.38 0.44
N LEU A 273 -15.34 -26.63 1.16
CA LEU A 273 -16.02 -25.47 0.60
C LEU A 273 -15.08 -24.27 0.49
N ASN A 274 -14.96 -23.74 -0.72
CA ASN A 274 -14.16 -22.57 -1.06
C ASN A 274 -14.96 -21.26 -0.89
N TYR A 275 -14.28 -20.14 -0.58
CA TYR A 275 -14.94 -18.86 -0.26
C TYR A 275 -15.68 -18.29 -1.47
N GLU A 276 -15.17 -18.55 -2.68
CA GLU A 276 -15.72 -18.14 -3.97
C GLU A 276 -17.19 -18.58 -4.12
N TYR A 277 -17.52 -19.81 -3.69
CA TYR A 277 -18.87 -20.35 -3.76
C TYR A 277 -19.80 -19.76 -2.70
N VAL A 278 -19.31 -19.48 -1.50
CA VAL A 278 -20.09 -18.81 -0.44
C VAL A 278 -20.35 -17.34 -0.80
N LEU A 279 -19.37 -16.66 -1.39
CA LEU A 279 -19.53 -15.34 -1.99
C LEU A 279 -20.61 -15.36 -3.07
N LEU A 280 -20.60 -16.38 -3.94
CA LEU A 280 -21.62 -16.56 -4.97
C LEU A 280 -23.02 -16.86 -4.39
N ASP A 281 -23.12 -17.66 -3.33
CA ASP A 281 -24.39 -17.94 -2.63
C ASP A 281 -25.00 -16.64 -2.07
N VAL A 282 -24.19 -15.78 -1.44
CA VAL A 282 -24.61 -14.44 -0.99
C VAL A 282 -24.96 -13.53 -2.19
N ALA A 283 -24.16 -13.55 -3.26
CA ALA A 283 -24.39 -12.76 -4.48
C ALA A 283 -25.70 -13.11 -5.22
N ARG A 284 -26.39 -14.21 -4.88
CA ARG A 284 -27.75 -14.47 -5.41
C ARG A 284 -28.76 -13.43 -4.94
N ASN A 285 -28.62 -12.93 -3.71
CA ASN A 285 -29.55 -12.01 -3.07
C ASN A 285 -29.04 -10.55 -3.06
N TYR A 286 -27.73 -10.35 -3.18
CA TYR A 286 -27.07 -9.06 -3.00
C TYR A 286 -26.20 -8.67 -4.20
N ASN A 287 -26.07 -7.36 -4.40
CA ASN A 287 -25.23 -6.78 -5.44
C ASN A 287 -23.74 -6.86 -5.06
N ILE A 288 -23.01 -7.75 -5.72
CA ILE A 288 -21.54 -7.81 -5.72
C ILE A 288 -21.05 -7.24 -7.04
N GLY A 289 -20.22 -6.21 -6.99
CA GLY A 289 -19.64 -5.58 -8.18
C GLY A 289 -18.44 -6.35 -8.73
N PHE A 290 -17.71 -5.73 -9.64
CA PHE A 290 -16.48 -6.27 -10.19
C PHE A 290 -15.47 -5.16 -10.55
N VAL A 291 -14.23 -5.57 -10.76
CA VAL A 291 -13.19 -4.83 -11.48
C VAL A 291 -12.70 -5.75 -12.60
N LYS A 292 -12.69 -5.28 -13.84
CA LYS A 292 -12.14 -6.04 -14.98
C LYS A 292 -10.91 -5.34 -15.53
N ILE A 293 -9.79 -6.06 -15.59
CA ILE A 293 -8.56 -5.61 -16.24
C ILE A 293 -8.29 -6.56 -17.41
N ASP A 294 -8.67 -6.18 -18.63
CA ASP A 294 -8.67 -7.06 -19.81
C ASP A 294 -7.31 -7.69 -20.16
N ASP A 295 -6.22 -7.01 -19.83
CA ASP A 295 -4.86 -7.38 -20.26
C ASP A 295 -3.89 -7.62 -19.10
N LEU A 296 -4.39 -7.88 -17.88
CA LEU A 296 -3.54 -8.06 -16.69
C LEU A 296 -2.52 -9.19 -16.87
N ALA A 297 -1.23 -8.91 -16.66
CA ALA A 297 -0.21 -9.95 -16.56
C ALA A 297 -0.22 -10.52 -15.13
N TRP A 298 -0.61 -11.79 -15.01
CA TRP A 298 -0.65 -12.53 -13.76
C TRP A 298 -0.39 -14.02 -14.01
N GLY A 299 -0.21 -14.77 -12.92
CA GLY A 299 -0.22 -16.23 -12.90
C GLY A 299 -0.06 -16.77 -11.48
N ASP A 300 -0.47 -18.01 -11.27
CA ASP A 300 -0.23 -18.82 -10.07
C ASP A 300 1.10 -19.60 -10.18
N ALA A 301 1.59 -20.10 -9.04
CA ALA A 301 2.79 -20.93 -8.93
C ALA A 301 2.47 -22.34 -8.37
N ASP A 302 1.43 -22.97 -8.92
CA ASP A 302 0.91 -24.27 -8.47
C ASP A 302 1.85 -25.46 -8.70
N SER A 303 2.68 -25.41 -9.76
CA SER A 303 3.69 -26.44 -10.07
C SER A 303 5.05 -25.84 -10.39
N SER A 304 6.12 -26.66 -10.34
CA SER A 304 7.45 -26.21 -10.79
C SER A 304 7.45 -25.67 -12.22
N LYS A 305 6.51 -26.13 -13.06
CA LYS A 305 6.39 -25.70 -14.46
C LYS A 305 5.78 -24.30 -14.55
N GLU A 306 4.76 -23.96 -13.76
CA GLU A 306 4.27 -22.59 -13.65
C GLU A 306 5.34 -21.68 -13.05
N TYR A 307 5.97 -22.09 -11.96
CA TYR A 307 7.03 -21.31 -11.30
C TYR A 307 8.21 -20.97 -12.22
N GLU A 308 8.65 -21.90 -13.06
CA GLU A 308 9.68 -21.60 -14.06
C GLU A 308 9.13 -20.76 -15.24
N LYS A 309 7.86 -20.85 -15.63
CA LYS A 309 7.28 -19.86 -16.57
C LYS A 309 7.26 -18.46 -15.95
N ILE A 310 6.94 -18.36 -14.66
CA ILE A 310 6.89 -17.10 -13.92
C ILE A 310 8.24 -16.39 -13.99
N LYS A 311 9.30 -17.08 -13.56
CA LYS A 311 10.66 -16.54 -13.53
C LYS A 311 11.18 -16.19 -14.92
N ASN A 312 10.99 -17.07 -15.90
CA ASN A 312 11.62 -16.91 -17.22
C ASN A 312 10.85 -15.99 -18.18
N TYR A 313 9.54 -15.79 -18.01
CA TYR A 313 8.69 -15.07 -18.99
C TYR A 313 7.70 -14.07 -18.38
N LEU A 314 6.94 -14.47 -17.37
CA LEU A 314 5.86 -13.62 -16.84
C LEU A 314 6.41 -12.44 -16.05
N TYR A 315 7.28 -12.68 -15.06
CA TYR A 315 7.82 -11.61 -14.22
C TYR A 315 8.65 -10.59 -15.03
N PRO A 316 9.52 -11.00 -15.98
CA PRO A 316 10.15 -10.07 -16.93
C PRO A 316 9.15 -9.29 -17.80
N THR A 317 7.92 -9.78 -17.99
CA THR A 317 6.86 -9.06 -18.71
C THR A 317 6.12 -8.09 -17.80
N ILE A 318 5.79 -8.49 -16.57
CA ILE A 318 5.27 -7.63 -15.50
C ILE A 318 6.22 -6.43 -15.30
N ARG A 319 7.51 -6.66 -15.06
CA ARG A 319 8.52 -5.60 -14.87
C ARG A 319 8.55 -4.59 -16.03
N ARG A 320 8.52 -5.06 -17.28
CA ARG A 320 8.52 -4.18 -18.47
C ARG A 320 7.26 -3.32 -18.57
N ARG A 321 6.09 -3.87 -18.22
CA ARG A 321 4.83 -3.14 -18.22
C ARG A 321 4.74 -2.15 -17.06
N GLU A 322 5.12 -2.56 -15.85
CA GLU A 322 5.20 -1.69 -14.67
C GLU A 322 6.11 -0.49 -14.93
N LEU A 323 7.31 -0.71 -15.47
CA LEU A 323 8.22 0.37 -15.89
C LEU A 323 7.59 1.28 -16.96
N SER A 324 6.84 0.73 -17.91
CA SER A 324 6.16 1.53 -18.95
C SER A 324 5.05 2.42 -18.37
N TYR A 325 4.27 1.89 -17.42
CA TYR A 325 3.27 2.66 -16.67
C TYR A 325 3.92 3.73 -15.78
N GLU A 326 5.02 3.39 -15.11
CA GLU A 326 5.80 4.33 -14.29
C GLU A 326 6.33 5.49 -15.14
N ILE A 327 6.99 5.21 -16.27
CA ILE A 327 7.45 6.24 -17.23
C ILE A 327 6.28 7.10 -17.72
N SER A 328 5.11 6.51 -18.01
CA SER A 328 3.92 7.26 -18.43
C SER A 328 3.40 8.20 -17.33
N ASN A 329 3.39 7.73 -16.07
CA ASN A 329 3.01 8.54 -14.92
C ASN A 329 4.00 9.69 -14.69
N ILE A 330 5.30 9.40 -14.76
CA ILE A 330 6.38 10.39 -14.70
C ILE A 330 6.23 11.43 -15.82
N LYS A 331 5.93 11.01 -17.06
CA LYS A 331 5.62 11.95 -18.14
C LYS A 331 4.42 12.84 -17.83
N SER A 332 3.33 12.32 -17.24
CA SER A 332 2.21 13.18 -16.84
C SER A 332 2.61 14.23 -15.81
N ILE A 333 3.33 13.82 -14.77
CA ILE A 333 3.87 14.73 -13.75
C ILE A 333 4.73 15.83 -14.39
N VAL A 334 5.61 15.49 -15.32
CA VAL A 334 6.48 16.47 -16.02
C VAL A 334 5.67 17.42 -16.92
N ARG A 335 4.69 16.92 -17.68
CA ARG A 335 3.80 17.76 -18.51
C ARG A 335 3.04 18.78 -17.66
N GLU A 336 2.48 18.34 -16.53
CA GLU A 336 1.71 19.19 -15.61
C GLU A 336 2.61 20.22 -14.90
N SER A 337 3.79 19.78 -14.46
CA SER A 337 4.76 20.60 -13.71
C SER A 337 5.40 21.69 -14.58
N LEU A 338 5.90 21.34 -15.77
CA LEU A 338 6.65 22.24 -16.66
C LEU A 338 5.80 22.81 -17.80
N LYS A 339 4.52 22.42 -17.93
CA LYS A 339 3.58 22.86 -18.98
C LYS A 339 4.12 22.57 -20.39
N VAL A 340 4.47 21.30 -20.60
CA VAL A 340 5.08 20.75 -21.84
C VAL A 340 4.23 19.61 -22.42
N THR A 341 4.50 19.18 -23.66
CA THR A 341 3.84 18.02 -24.28
C THR A 341 4.68 16.74 -24.15
N ASP A 342 4.16 15.57 -24.56
CA ASP A 342 4.92 14.31 -24.49
C ASP A 342 6.10 14.26 -25.47
N GLU A 343 6.00 14.99 -26.59
CA GLU A 343 7.05 15.15 -27.59
C GLU A 343 8.23 16.01 -27.09
N ASP A 344 7.97 16.90 -26.13
CA ASP A 344 9.01 17.70 -25.48
C ASP A 344 9.87 16.84 -24.53
N ILE A 345 9.38 15.68 -24.08
CA ILE A 345 10.03 14.81 -23.07
C ILE A 345 10.75 13.65 -23.77
N THR A 346 12.07 13.80 -23.96
CA THR A 346 12.88 12.88 -24.79
C THR A 346 13.61 11.78 -24.00
N GLU A 347 13.75 11.93 -22.68
CA GLU A 347 14.54 11.04 -21.82
C GLU A 347 13.85 10.94 -20.45
N VAL A 348 13.71 9.73 -19.90
CA VAL A 348 13.26 9.44 -18.52
C VAL A 348 14.02 8.20 -18.04
N GLU A 349 14.93 8.38 -17.09
CA GLU A 349 15.82 7.33 -16.55
C GLU A 349 15.80 7.38 -15.02
N PRO A 350 15.80 6.23 -14.30
CA PRO A 350 15.97 6.23 -12.84
C PRO A 350 17.32 6.84 -12.42
N ALA A 351 17.32 7.54 -11.28
CA ALA A 351 18.50 8.11 -10.64
C ALA A 351 18.60 7.66 -9.17
N GLY A 352 19.80 7.76 -8.58
CA GLY A 352 20.06 7.31 -7.21
C GLY A 352 19.41 8.18 -6.13
N GLY A 353 19.27 7.62 -4.93
CA GLY A 353 18.70 8.26 -3.74
C GLY A 353 18.16 7.21 -2.76
N MET A 354 18.21 7.47 -1.45
CA MET A 354 17.75 6.52 -0.43
C MET A 354 16.27 6.75 -0.04
N THR A 355 15.91 8.01 0.25
CA THR A 355 14.59 8.38 0.80
C THR A 355 13.51 8.60 -0.27
N ASN A 356 13.90 8.99 -1.49
CA ASN A 356 13.02 9.52 -2.52
C ASN A 356 13.23 8.83 -3.88
N LYS A 357 12.18 8.74 -4.71
CA LYS A 357 12.29 8.20 -6.07
C LYS A 357 12.77 9.30 -7.02
N ASN A 358 14.02 9.19 -7.46
CA ASN A 358 14.66 10.16 -8.35
C ASN A 358 14.68 9.65 -9.80
N TYR A 359 14.44 10.55 -10.75
CA TYR A 359 14.51 10.29 -12.19
C TYR A 359 15.25 11.43 -12.89
N LYS A 360 16.22 11.09 -13.73
CA LYS A 360 16.83 11.99 -14.70
C LYS A 360 15.90 12.12 -15.90
N ILE A 361 15.52 13.35 -16.23
CA ILE A 361 14.61 13.65 -17.35
C ILE A 361 15.26 14.65 -18.31
N CYS A 362 14.93 14.56 -19.60
CA CYS A 362 15.29 15.57 -20.59
C CYS A 362 14.02 16.16 -21.21
N VAL A 363 13.90 17.49 -21.14
CA VAL A 363 12.73 18.25 -21.56
C VAL A 363 13.19 19.41 -22.43
N LYS A 364 12.75 19.45 -23.70
CA LYS A 364 13.15 20.47 -24.70
C LYS A 364 14.67 20.58 -24.95
N GLY A 365 15.43 19.55 -24.59
CA GLY A 365 16.89 19.49 -24.70
C GLY A 365 17.65 19.85 -23.42
N ASP A 366 16.97 20.40 -22.40
CA ASP A 366 17.53 20.65 -21.08
C ASP A 366 17.30 19.45 -20.15
N ARG A 367 18.28 19.13 -19.30
CA ARG A 367 18.19 18.01 -18.34
C ARG A 367 17.84 18.47 -16.93
N TYR A 368 17.07 17.65 -16.24
CA TYR A 368 16.60 17.87 -14.87
C TYR A 368 16.63 16.58 -14.05
N ILE A 369 16.66 16.72 -12.72
CA ILE A 369 16.28 15.65 -11.79
C ILE A 369 14.86 15.93 -11.32
N LEU A 370 13.97 14.97 -11.56
CA LEU A 370 12.65 14.88 -10.95
C LEU A 370 12.75 14.00 -9.70
N ARG A 371 12.35 14.55 -8.55
CA ARG A 371 12.20 13.83 -7.29
C ARG A 371 10.71 13.66 -7.00
N VAL A 372 10.27 12.42 -6.81
CA VAL A 372 8.94 12.06 -6.29
C VAL A 372 9.10 11.59 -4.85
N ALA A 373 8.36 12.22 -3.93
CA ALA A 373 8.48 11.97 -2.50
C ALA A 373 8.15 10.52 -2.14
N GLY A 374 8.91 9.93 -1.22
CA GLY A 374 8.64 8.60 -0.67
C GLY A 374 7.34 8.55 0.15
N VAL A 375 6.67 7.39 0.17
CA VAL A 375 5.49 7.17 1.04
C VAL A 375 5.91 7.34 2.51
N GLY A 376 5.02 7.92 3.32
CA GLY A 376 5.26 8.14 4.77
C GLY A 376 6.12 9.37 5.12
N THR A 377 6.92 9.90 4.18
CA THR A 377 7.82 11.05 4.41
C THR A 377 7.12 12.33 4.89
N GLU A 378 5.82 12.47 4.63
CA GLU A 378 5.01 13.64 5.01
C GLU A 378 4.90 13.86 6.53
N GLN A 379 5.11 12.81 7.33
CA GLN A 379 5.12 12.91 8.79
C GLN A 379 6.47 13.43 9.33
N MET A 380 7.53 13.39 8.52
CA MET A 380 8.89 13.77 8.90
C MET A 380 9.29 15.13 8.30
N ILE A 381 9.03 15.37 7.01
CA ILE A 381 9.58 16.50 6.26
C ILE A 381 8.56 17.64 6.11
N ASN A 382 8.94 18.86 6.47
CA ASN A 382 8.12 20.05 6.21
C ASN A 382 8.39 20.59 4.79
N ARG A 383 7.51 20.25 3.85
CA ARG A 383 7.59 20.65 2.43
C ARG A 383 7.61 22.17 2.20
N ASN A 384 7.00 22.97 3.08
CA ASN A 384 7.06 24.44 2.96
C ASN A 384 8.48 24.92 3.25
N THR A 385 9.06 24.46 4.37
CA THR A 385 10.45 24.74 4.77
C THR A 385 11.44 24.34 3.69
N GLU A 386 11.34 23.11 3.16
CA GLU A 386 12.21 22.64 2.09
C GLU A 386 12.14 23.57 0.86
N MET A 387 10.94 23.97 0.43
CA MET A 387 10.75 24.83 -0.74
C MET A 387 11.41 26.21 -0.54
N PHE A 388 11.19 26.87 0.60
CA PHE A 388 11.76 28.19 0.88
C PHE A 388 13.29 28.12 1.01
N ASN A 389 13.81 27.19 1.82
CA ASN A 389 15.25 27.07 2.07
C ASN A 389 16.00 26.64 0.80
N SER A 390 15.43 25.71 0.00
CA SER A 390 16.01 25.31 -1.30
C SER A 390 16.11 26.48 -2.26
N ALA A 391 15.09 27.36 -2.31
CA ALA A 391 15.07 28.52 -3.20
C ALA A 391 16.13 29.57 -2.82
N ILE A 392 16.27 29.87 -1.52
CA ILE A 392 17.30 30.78 -1.02
C ILE A 392 18.70 30.19 -1.28
N ALA A 393 18.89 28.89 -1.07
CA ALA A 393 20.14 28.20 -1.39
C ALA A 393 20.47 28.23 -2.89
N SER A 394 19.47 28.19 -3.78
CA SER A 394 19.66 28.37 -5.22
C SER A 394 20.06 29.81 -5.57
N GLU A 395 19.43 30.82 -4.95
CA GLU A 395 19.75 32.24 -5.18
C GLU A 395 21.16 32.60 -4.71
N LYS A 396 21.58 32.10 -3.53
CA LYS A 396 22.96 32.25 -3.01
C LYS A 396 23.98 31.42 -3.80
N GLY A 397 23.53 30.46 -4.61
CA GLY A 397 24.39 29.63 -5.45
C GLY A 397 25.05 28.45 -4.73
N TYR A 398 24.51 27.99 -3.60
CA TYR A 398 24.91 26.70 -3.01
C TYR A 398 24.21 25.55 -3.72
N ASN A 399 22.91 25.69 -3.98
CA ASN A 399 22.07 24.68 -4.62
C ASN A 399 21.98 24.89 -6.15
N VAL A 400 21.50 23.87 -6.86
CA VAL A 400 21.04 24.01 -8.25
C VAL A 400 19.70 24.75 -8.32
N GLU A 401 19.37 25.30 -9.50
CA GLU A 401 18.06 25.92 -9.75
C GLU A 401 16.93 24.88 -9.63
N VAL A 402 15.87 25.23 -8.89
CA VAL A 402 14.67 24.39 -8.70
C VAL A 402 13.48 25.02 -9.43
N PRO A 403 13.30 24.79 -10.75
CA PRO A 403 12.22 25.39 -11.55
C PRO A 403 10.80 24.99 -11.13
N TYR A 404 10.62 23.91 -10.37
CA TYR A 404 9.31 23.48 -9.90
C TYR A 404 9.36 22.76 -8.55
N PHE A 405 8.41 23.09 -7.68
CA PHE A 405 8.16 22.41 -6.41
C PHE A 405 6.65 22.37 -6.16
N ASN A 406 6.12 21.22 -5.73
CA ASN A 406 4.71 21.03 -5.41
C ASN A 406 4.54 20.67 -3.92
N LEU A 407 3.88 21.56 -3.17
CA LEU A 407 3.69 21.41 -1.72
C LEU A 407 2.75 20.26 -1.33
N GLU A 408 1.75 19.96 -2.18
CA GLU A 408 0.75 18.92 -1.90
C GLU A 408 1.30 17.50 -2.14
N THR A 409 2.15 17.32 -3.16
CA THR A 409 2.68 16.01 -3.57
C THR A 409 4.15 15.79 -3.21
N GLY A 410 4.87 16.83 -2.81
CA GLY A 410 6.31 16.79 -2.57
C GLY A 410 7.17 16.63 -3.83
N VAL A 411 6.57 16.73 -5.03
CA VAL A 411 7.29 16.64 -6.30
C VAL A 411 8.19 17.86 -6.47
N LYS A 412 9.48 17.61 -6.73
CA LYS A 412 10.52 18.63 -6.96
C LYS A 412 11.19 18.38 -8.31
N ILE A 413 11.42 19.42 -9.11
CA ILE A 413 12.25 19.36 -10.32
C ILE A 413 13.39 20.35 -10.15
N SER A 414 14.64 19.86 -10.23
CA SER A 414 15.87 20.65 -10.18
C SER A 414 16.69 20.50 -11.46
N LYS A 415 17.52 21.49 -11.80
CA LYS A 415 18.43 21.38 -12.97
C LYS A 415 19.47 20.30 -12.75
N PHE A 416 19.73 19.51 -13.80
CA PHE A 416 20.80 18.52 -13.82
C PHE A 416 22.15 19.19 -14.12
N ILE A 417 23.21 18.77 -13.42
CA ILE A 417 24.57 19.26 -13.68
C ILE A 417 25.25 18.29 -14.65
N GLU A 418 25.44 18.73 -15.89
CA GLU A 418 26.01 17.90 -16.95
C GLU A 418 27.44 17.43 -16.65
N ASN A 419 27.66 16.11 -16.74
CA ASN A 419 28.94 15.43 -16.53
C ASN A 419 29.58 15.68 -15.14
N ALA A 420 28.79 15.91 -14.10
CA ALA A 420 29.28 16.13 -12.74
C ALA A 420 29.80 14.87 -12.03
N GLU A 421 30.74 15.05 -11.09
CA GLU A 421 31.16 14.06 -10.09
C GLU A 421 30.31 14.28 -8.82
N THR A 422 29.32 13.42 -8.57
CA THR A 422 28.78 13.25 -7.21
C THR A 422 29.91 12.75 -6.30
N LEU A 423 30.14 13.41 -5.18
CA LEU A 423 31.22 13.01 -4.27
C LEU A 423 30.85 11.71 -3.53
N THR A 424 31.88 11.11 -2.93
CA THR A 424 31.81 9.89 -2.14
C THR A 424 32.58 10.11 -0.84
N HIS A 425 32.35 9.27 0.18
CA HIS A 425 33.13 9.24 1.43
C HIS A 425 34.67 9.27 1.23
N ARG A 426 35.18 8.81 0.07
CA ARG A 426 36.60 8.92 -0.31
C ARG A 426 36.95 10.19 -1.07
N SER A 427 36.14 10.61 -2.04
CA SER A 427 36.47 11.79 -2.86
C SER A 427 36.24 13.10 -2.12
N ILE A 428 35.35 13.15 -1.13
CA ILE A 428 35.14 14.33 -0.28
C ILE A 428 36.36 14.66 0.61
N LYS A 429 37.07 13.62 1.09
CA LYS A 429 38.31 13.75 1.90
C LYS A 429 39.52 14.26 1.13
N LYS A 430 39.49 14.28 -0.21
CA LYS A 430 40.56 14.89 -1.02
C LYS A 430 40.70 16.35 -0.60
N GLU A 431 41.93 16.79 -0.28
CA GLU A 431 42.20 18.13 0.25
C GLU A 431 41.60 19.26 -0.61
N GLU A 432 41.57 19.10 -1.94
CA GLU A 432 40.94 20.04 -2.89
C GLU A 432 39.41 20.16 -2.72
N ASN A 433 38.73 19.05 -2.40
CA ASN A 433 37.29 18.99 -2.24
C ASN A 433 36.90 19.42 -0.83
N LEU A 434 37.60 18.93 0.21
CA LEU A 434 37.35 19.33 1.59
C LEU A 434 37.55 20.84 1.81
N LYS A 435 38.52 21.46 1.13
CA LYS A 435 38.69 22.93 1.08
C LYS A 435 37.46 23.68 0.55
N GLN A 436 36.83 23.15 -0.50
CA GLN A 436 35.63 23.74 -1.07
C GLN A 436 34.39 23.48 -0.21
N VAL A 437 34.21 22.24 0.28
CA VAL A 437 33.10 21.85 1.17
C VAL A 437 33.10 22.71 2.44
N THR A 438 34.22 22.77 3.16
CA THR A 438 34.34 23.62 4.37
C THR A 438 34.25 25.12 4.07
N ALA A 439 34.54 25.55 2.84
CA ALA A 439 34.30 26.93 2.41
C ALA A 439 32.81 27.20 2.17
N ILE A 440 32.06 26.27 1.56
CA ILE A 440 30.60 26.35 1.39
C ILE A 440 29.91 26.40 2.75
N LEU A 441 30.23 25.47 3.66
CA LEU A 441 29.62 25.42 5.00
C LEU A 441 29.90 26.70 5.78
N ARG A 442 31.15 27.18 5.76
CA ARG A 442 31.46 28.46 6.41
C ARG A 442 30.73 29.64 5.78
N ASP A 443 30.66 29.71 4.45
CA ASP A 443 30.00 30.82 3.76
C ASP A 443 28.50 30.85 4.09
N LEU A 444 27.85 29.67 4.14
CA LEU A 444 26.48 29.48 4.62
C LEU A 444 26.34 29.92 6.10
N HIS A 445 27.20 29.41 6.98
CA HIS A 445 27.14 29.66 8.42
C HIS A 445 27.45 31.13 8.79
N GLU A 446 28.28 31.83 8.00
CA GLU A 446 28.59 33.26 8.13
C GLU A 446 27.57 34.16 7.37
N CYS A 447 26.55 33.59 6.68
CA CYS A 447 25.61 34.33 5.83
C CYS A 447 24.46 34.97 6.62
N ASN A 448 24.64 36.22 7.06
CA ASN A 448 23.58 36.99 7.74
C ASN A 448 22.29 37.19 6.91
N ASP A 449 22.40 37.13 5.58
CA ASP A 449 21.28 37.31 4.64
C ASP A 449 20.66 35.98 4.17
N PHE A 450 20.90 34.87 4.89
CA PHE A 450 20.23 33.59 4.67
C PHE A 450 19.17 33.39 5.77
N HIS A 451 17.94 33.79 5.47
CA HIS A 451 16.82 33.66 6.40
C HIS A 451 16.19 32.27 6.30
N MET A 452 16.01 31.60 7.43
CA MET A 452 15.20 30.39 7.57
C MET A 452 14.14 30.65 8.65
N ASP A 453 12.88 30.32 8.37
CA ASP A 453 11.75 30.49 9.31
C ASP A 453 11.63 29.33 10.31
N ASN A 454 12.56 28.36 10.27
CA ASN A 454 12.55 27.16 11.11
C ASN A 454 13.88 26.96 11.84
N GLU A 455 13.77 26.45 13.07
CA GLU A 455 14.88 25.92 13.85
C GLU A 455 14.88 24.39 13.76
N PHE A 456 16.06 23.78 13.79
CA PHE A 456 16.21 22.33 13.93
C PHE A 456 16.62 21.99 15.36
N SER A 457 15.90 21.05 15.98
CA SER A 457 16.26 20.47 17.28
C SER A 457 16.13 18.96 17.21
N MET A 458 17.26 18.26 17.39
CA MET A 458 17.25 16.80 17.44
C MET A 458 16.36 16.26 18.55
N PHE A 459 16.21 16.97 19.67
CA PHE A 459 15.41 16.55 20.83
C PHE A 459 13.91 16.58 20.49
N SER A 460 13.46 17.62 19.80
CA SER A 460 12.08 17.72 19.32
C SER A 460 11.78 16.76 18.16
N GLU A 461 12.73 16.58 17.24
CA GLU A 461 12.60 15.60 16.15
C GLU A 461 12.62 14.16 16.66
N LEU A 462 13.41 13.86 17.69
CA LEU A 462 13.42 12.55 18.35
C LEU A 462 12.08 12.24 19.00
N GLU A 463 11.50 13.15 19.79
CA GLU A 463 10.17 12.94 20.40
C GLU A 463 9.07 12.75 19.35
N LYS A 464 9.15 13.48 18.23
CA LYS A 464 8.27 13.31 17.06
C LYS A 464 8.46 11.94 16.41
N TYR A 465 9.70 11.49 16.19
CA TYR A 465 10.02 10.18 15.62
C TYR A 465 9.56 9.03 16.53
N GLU A 466 9.75 9.15 17.85
CA GLU A 466 9.21 8.21 18.84
C GLU A 466 7.68 8.16 18.83
N GLY A 467 7.02 9.30 18.65
CA GLY A 467 5.57 9.40 18.50
C GLY A 467 5.05 8.70 17.24
N ILE A 468 5.75 8.86 16.10
CA ILE A 468 5.46 8.14 14.85
C ILE A 468 5.67 6.64 15.05
N LEU A 469 6.84 6.22 15.55
CA LEU A 469 7.15 4.80 15.79
C LEU A 469 6.13 4.14 16.72
N THR A 470 5.71 4.82 17.77
CA THR A 470 4.71 4.31 18.72
C THR A 470 3.33 4.17 18.07
N LYS A 471 2.91 5.16 17.28
CA LYS A 471 1.64 5.15 16.53
C LYS A 471 1.58 4.02 15.50
N ASP A 472 2.70 3.75 14.84
CA ASP A 472 2.83 2.71 13.81
C ASP A 472 3.26 1.35 14.41
N ASN A 473 3.20 1.23 15.74
CA ASN A 473 3.52 0.04 16.54
C ASN A 473 4.95 -0.52 16.34
N GLY A 474 5.94 0.29 15.95
CA GLY A 474 7.33 -0.12 15.82
C GLY A 474 7.96 -0.61 17.13
N ALA A 475 9.10 -1.31 17.04
CA ALA A 475 9.84 -1.81 18.19
C ALA A 475 11.10 -0.97 18.42
N PHE A 476 11.35 -0.57 19.67
CA PHE A 476 12.61 0.03 20.09
C PHE A 476 13.65 -1.05 20.41
N PHE A 477 14.93 -0.68 20.42
CA PHE A 477 16.02 -1.54 20.90
C PHE A 477 15.83 -1.92 22.38
N GLU A 478 16.37 -3.06 22.81
CA GLU A 478 16.14 -3.63 24.15
C GLU A 478 16.54 -2.69 25.30
N ASP A 479 17.65 -1.97 25.16
CA ASP A 479 18.17 -1.02 26.15
C ASP A 479 17.83 0.45 25.81
N TYR A 480 16.92 0.68 24.87
CA TYR A 480 16.61 2.01 24.31
C TYR A 480 16.30 3.07 25.36
N ALA A 481 15.51 2.72 26.39
CA ALA A 481 15.14 3.67 27.44
C ALA A 481 16.35 4.23 28.22
N GLU A 482 17.36 3.38 28.50
CA GLU A 482 18.57 3.79 29.23
C GLU A 482 19.47 4.68 28.34
N VAL A 483 19.60 4.33 27.06
CA VAL A 483 20.42 5.10 26.12
C VAL A 483 19.73 6.43 25.79
N ARG A 484 18.40 6.44 25.62
CA ARG A 484 17.58 7.66 25.44
C ARG A 484 17.77 8.63 26.60
N GLU A 485 17.72 8.17 27.85
CA GLU A 485 17.93 9.03 29.03
C GLU A 485 19.30 9.74 28.95
N LYS A 486 20.35 9.00 28.60
CA LYS A 486 21.71 9.53 28.43
C LYS A 486 21.82 10.51 27.27
N VAL A 487 21.18 10.24 26.13
CA VAL A 487 21.20 11.12 24.95
C VAL A 487 20.41 12.41 25.20
N MET A 488 19.22 12.34 25.81
CA MET A 488 18.43 13.53 26.16
C MET A 488 19.16 14.42 27.17
N ALA A 489 19.91 13.85 28.11
CA ALA A 489 20.74 14.61 29.05
C ALA A 489 21.85 15.43 28.37
N LEU A 490 22.22 15.12 27.12
CA LEU A 490 23.19 15.91 26.35
C LEU A 490 22.66 17.31 25.97
N GLU A 491 21.35 17.55 26.02
CA GLU A 491 20.78 18.89 25.81
C GLU A 491 21.31 19.88 26.87
N GLU A 492 21.35 19.47 28.15
CA GLU A 492 21.94 20.30 29.21
C GLU A 492 23.45 20.52 29.02
N GLU A 493 24.18 19.53 28.49
CA GLU A 493 25.61 19.64 28.21
C GLU A 493 25.89 20.58 27.03
N LEU A 494 25.07 20.54 25.97
CA LEU A 494 25.12 21.53 24.89
C LEU A 494 24.83 22.94 25.41
N ASN A 495 23.85 23.10 26.29
CA ASN A 495 23.49 24.40 26.89
C ASN A 495 24.56 24.96 27.84
N ARG A 496 25.54 24.14 28.26
CA ARG A 496 26.75 24.58 29.01
C ARG A 496 27.91 24.97 28.08
N CYS A 497 27.84 24.64 26.79
CA CYS A 497 28.84 25.00 25.78
C CYS A 497 28.47 26.33 25.09
N ASN A 498 29.47 27.02 24.52
CA ASN A 498 29.22 28.19 23.68
C ASN A 498 28.67 27.78 22.30
N ARG A 499 27.35 27.56 22.20
CA ARG A 499 26.63 27.23 20.96
C ARG A 499 26.58 28.44 20.01
N VAL A 500 26.76 28.19 18.72
CA VAL A 500 26.61 29.19 17.66
C VAL A 500 25.50 28.72 16.73
N TYR A 501 24.38 29.45 16.70
CA TYR A 501 23.23 29.13 15.85
C TYR A 501 23.36 29.81 14.49
N VAL A 502 23.26 29.02 13.43
CA VAL A 502 23.51 29.42 12.05
C VAL A 502 22.53 28.71 11.10
N PRO A 503 22.34 29.20 9.86
CA PRO A 503 21.68 28.42 8.81
C PRO A 503 22.48 27.14 8.54
N SER A 504 21.84 25.97 8.62
CA SER A 504 22.50 24.67 8.44
C SER A 504 21.75 23.78 7.45
N HIS A 505 22.48 22.88 6.79
CA HIS A 505 21.91 21.89 5.88
C HIS A 505 21.26 20.73 6.63
N ASN A 506 21.84 20.36 7.77
CA ASN A 506 21.51 19.27 8.68
C ASN A 506 21.72 17.83 8.14
N ASP A 507 21.98 17.65 6.85
CA ASP A 507 22.27 16.35 6.21
C ASP A 507 23.46 16.44 5.22
N LEU A 508 24.67 16.09 5.66
CA LEU A 508 25.92 16.25 4.89
C LEU A 508 26.58 14.92 4.47
N VAL A 509 25.75 13.97 4.01
CA VAL A 509 26.22 12.82 3.21
C VAL A 509 27.01 13.28 1.98
N SER A 510 27.98 12.48 1.52
CA SER A 510 28.81 12.83 0.35
C SER A 510 28.00 13.09 -0.93
N GLU A 511 26.88 12.39 -1.04
CA GLU A 511 25.97 12.35 -2.17
C GLU A 511 25.27 13.70 -2.41
N ASN A 512 25.13 14.51 -1.35
CA ASN A 512 24.59 15.87 -1.41
C ASN A 512 25.62 16.89 -1.95
N PHE A 513 26.87 16.49 -2.16
CA PHE A 513 27.91 17.33 -2.78
C PHE A 513 28.17 16.90 -4.23
N VAL A 514 27.86 17.78 -5.18
CA VAL A 514 28.01 17.50 -6.61
C VAL A 514 29.00 18.49 -7.25
N LYS A 515 30.09 17.97 -7.82
CA LYS A 515 31.18 18.76 -8.41
C LYS A 515 31.02 18.85 -9.93
N ASP A 516 30.87 20.06 -10.47
CA ASP A 516 30.78 20.27 -11.92
C ASP A 516 32.14 20.12 -12.64
N THR A 517 32.09 20.12 -13.97
CA THR A 517 33.29 19.99 -14.83
C THR A 517 34.24 21.20 -14.77
N ALA A 518 33.81 22.35 -14.23
CA ALA A 518 34.68 23.48 -13.92
C ALA A 518 35.32 23.36 -12.53
N GLY A 519 34.91 22.36 -11.74
CA GLY A 519 35.45 22.03 -10.43
C GLY A 519 34.69 22.65 -9.26
N ARG A 520 33.59 23.37 -9.50
CA ARG A 520 32.73 23.96 -8.45
C ARG A 520 31.85 22.87 -7.83
N ILE A 521 31.75 22.88 -6.51
CA ILE A 521 30.83 22.01 -5.76
C ILE A 521 29.51 22.76 -5.49
N TYR A 522 28.40 22.05 -5.66
CA TYR A 522 27.05 22.42 -5.25
C TYR A 522 26.65 21.55 -4.06
N LEU A 523 25.89 22.13 -3.13
CA LEU A 523 25.25 21.45 -2.00
C LEU A 523 23.75 21.34 -2.29
N ILE A 524 23.25 20.12 -2.45
CA ILE A 524 21.88 19.82 -2.87
C ILE A 524 21.07 19.10 -1.76
N ASP A 525 19.76 19.02 -1.97
CA ASP A 525 18.77 18.31 -1.13
C ASP A 525 18.54 18.86 0.30
N TRP A 526 18.09 20.11 0.36
CA TRP A 526 17.87 20.91 1.58
C TRP A 526 16.63 20.50 2.41
N GLU A 527 16.23 19.23 2.41
CA GLU A 527 14.96 18.76 3.02
C GLU A 527 14.95 18.81 4.57
N TYR A 528 16.11 18.72 5.22
CA TYR A 528 16.27 18.86 6.67
C TYR A 528 16.78 20.25 7.11
N SER A 529 16.97 21.18 6.17
CA SER A 529 17.63 22.47 6.44
C SER A 529 16.86 23.35 7.45
N GLY A 530 17.60 24.08 8.28
CA GLY A 530 17.05 24.93 9.35
C GLY A 530 18.14 25.60 10.17
N ILE A 531 17.77 26.57 11.01
CA ILE A 531 18.71 27.18 11.96
C ILE A 531 19.12 26.13 13.00
N ASN A 532 20.42 25.85 13.13
CA ASN A 532 20.96 24.85 14.04
C ASN A 532 22.35 25.27 14.58
N ASP A 533 22.90 24.47 15.48
CA ASP A 533 24.26 24.60 16.00
C ASP A 533 25.30 24.33 14.90
N ASP A 534 26.28 25.22 14.72
CA ASP A 534 27.26 25.13 13.64
C ASP A 534 28.11 23.84 13.64
N MET A 535 28.19 23.16 14.79
CA MET A 535 28.87 21.87 14.93
C MET A 535 28.00 20.67 14.51
N TRP A 536 26.69 20.83 14.27
CA TRP A 536 25.83 19.76 13.75
C TRP A 536 26.22 19.40 12.32
N ASP A 537 26.36 20.40 11.44
CA ASP A 537 26.78 20.15 10.05
C ASP A 537 28.20 19.57 10.01
N LEU A 538 29.15 20.07 10.81
CA LEU A 538 30.48 19.45 10.89
C LEU A 538 30.45 18.02 11.46
N ALA A 539 29.54 17.74 12.40
CA ALA A 539 29.32 16.38 12.90
C ALA A 539 28.81 15.48 11.77
N ALA A 540 27.80 15.89 11.01
CA ALA A 540 27.29 15.14 9.86
C ALA A 540 28.37 14.90 8.82
N LEU A 541 29.08 15.95 8.39
CA LEU A 541 30.19 15.84 7.44
C LEU A 541 31.24 14.82 7.90
N SER A 542 31.61 14.82 9.18
CA SER A 542 32.59 13.86 9.72
C SER A 542 32.04 12.44 9.85
N LEU A 543 30.78 12.28 10.27
CA LEU A 543 30.15 11.00 10.62
C LEU A 543 29.72 10.21 9.38
N GLU A 544 28.99 10.84 8.45
CA GLU A 544 28.51 10.20 7.22
C GLU A 544 29.65 9.77 6.29
N ASN A 545 30.79 10.46 6.38
CA ASN A 545 31.93 10.25 5.50
C ASN A 545 33.08 9.49 6.17
N GLU A 546 32.89 8.92 7.37
CA GLU A 546 33.88 8.11 8.10
C GLU A 546 35.22 8.85 8.34
N PHE A 547 35.19 10.12 8.76
CA PHE A 547 36.42 10.90 8.96
C PHE A 547 37.28 10.33 10.09
N SER A 548 38.59 10.26 9.85
CA SER A 548 39.58 10.01 10.90
C SER A 548 39.83 11.26 11.75
N GLU A 549 40.51 11.13 12.89
CA GLU A 549 40.92 12.28 13.72
C GLU A 549 41.77 13.29 12.93
N ASP A 550 42.61 12.83 12.00
CA ASP A 550 43.41 13.69 11.11
C ASP A 550 42.52 14.44 10.11
N ASP A 551 41.48 13.77 9.57
CA ASP A 551 40.48 14.41 8.69
C ASP A 551 39.65 15.46 9.46
N ILE A 552 39.28 15.18 10.72
CA ILE A 552 38.57 16.10 11.61
C ILE A 552 39.45 17.32 11.96
N GLU A 553 40.74 17.12 12.25
CA GLU A 553 41.66 18.25 12.46
C GLU A 553 41.78 19.11 11.20
N LEU A 554 41.94 18.49 10.02
CA LEU A 554 42.00 19.21 8.75
C LEU A 554 40.70 19.98 8.47
N MET A 555 39.54 19.35 8.67
CA MET A 555 38.21 19.97 8.55
C MET A 555 38.11 21.22 9.44
N PHE A 556 38.49 21.11 10.72
CA PHE A 556 38.47 22.24 11.64
C PHE A 556 39.44 23.35 11.24
N ARG A 557 40.68 23.02 10.85
CA ARG A 557 41.66 24.00 10.35
C ARG A 557 41.12 24.73 9.13
N LEU A 558 40.43 24.05 8.22
CA LEU A 558 39.88 24.66 7.00
C LEU A 558 38.64 25.51 7.28
N TYR A 559 37.74 25.06 8.14
CA TYR A 559 36.56 25.81 8.58
C TYR A 559 36.96 27.07 9.35
N PHE A 560 37.75 26.94 10.43
CA PHE A 560 38.18 28.05 11.31
C PHE A 560 39.36 28.88 10.77
N LYS A 561 39.55 28.94 9.44
CA LYS A 561 40.52 29.83 8.76
C LYS A 561 41.96 29.67 9.28
N GLY A 562 42.39 28.42 9.51
CA GLY A 562 43.73 28.01 9.95
C GLY A 562 43.91 27.87 11.46
N LYS A 563 42.88 28.16 12.27
CA LYS A 563 42.91 28.01 13.74
C LYS A 563 42.53 26.59 14.14
N ASP A 564 43.03 26.15 15.29
CA ASP A 564 42.56 24.93 15.94
C ASP A 564 41.18 25.17 16.57
N ALA A 565 40.30 24.16 16.54
CA ALA A 565 39.01 24.20 17.23
C ALA A 565 39.20 24.23 18.76
N ASP A 566 38.40 25.04 19.45
CA ASP A 566 38.38 25.08 20.91
C ASP A 566 37.73 23.83 21.52
N LYS A 567 37.82 23.73 22.85
CA LYS A 567 37.32 22.58 23.61
C LYS A 567 35.79 22.44 23.51
N ASP A 568 35.08 23.56 23.52
CA ASP A 568 33.62 23.59 23.41
C ASP A 568 33.18 23.07 22.05
N SER A 569 33.81 23.52 20.97
CA SER A 569 33.50 23.09 19.60
C SER A 569 33.81 21.60 19.39
N ARG A 570 34.92 21.10 19.94
CA ARG A 570 35.21 19.65 19.94
C ARG A 570 34.21 18.84 20.79
N ARG A 571 33.75 19.36 21.93
CA ARG A 571 32.71 18.70 22.76
C ARG A 571 31.35 18.70 22.07
N ARG A 572 30.94 19.84 21.48
CA ARG A 572 29.73 19.97 20.67
C ARG A 572 29.74 19.01 19.48
N LEU A 573 30.85 18.89 18.74
CA LEU A 573 31.00 17.92 17.65
C LEU A 573 30.69 16.49 18.11
N LEU A 574 31.34 16.03 19.18
CA LEU A 574 31.14 14.67 19.71
C LEU A 574 29.70 14.43 20.19
N ILE A 575 29.08 15.43 20.84
CA ILE A 575 27.67 15.36 21.23
C ILE A 575 26.79 15.22 19.99
N HIS A 576 26.95 16.08 18.98
CA HIS A 576 26.12 16.03 17.78
C HIS A 576 26.30 14.74 16.96
N GLN A 577 27.51 14.14 16.95
CA GLN A 577 27.72 12.81 16.37
C GLN A 577 26.87 11.73 17.06
N ILE A 578 26.83 11.73 18.40
CA ILE A 578 25.97 10.82 19.19
C ILE A 578 24.50 11.07 18.89
N CYS A 579 24.08 12.34 18.89
CA CYS A 579 22.72 12.77 18.62
C CYS A 579 22.23 12.32 17.23
N GLN A 580 23.07 12.46 16.20
CA GLN A 580 22.77 12.02 14.84
C GLN A 580 22.68 10.50 14.73
N ASP A 581 23.65 9.75 15.28
CA ASP A 581 23.59 8.29 15.29
C ASP A 581 22.33 7.77 15.98
N PHE A 582 21.93 8.38 17.11
CA PHE A 582 20.72 8.01 17.81
C PHE A 582 19.45 8.36 17.03
N LEU A 583 19.36 9.58 16.48
CA LEU A 583 18.20 10.03 15.70
C LEU A 583 17.98 9.19 14.43
N TRP A 584 19.05 8.92 13.68
CA TRP A 584 18.98 8.12 12.45
C TRP A 584 18.75 6.63 12.73
N ALA A 585 19.18 6.10 13.88
CA ALA A 585 18.78 4.77 14.31
C ALA A 585 17.25 4.68 14.54
N VAL A 586 16.64 5.67 15.20
CA VAL A 586 15.18 5.72 15.41
C VAL A 586 14.42 5.93 14.11
N TRP A 587 14.93 6.78 13.20
CA TRP A 587 14.38 6.92 11.85
C TRP A 587 14.34 5.58 11.10
N THR A 588 15.40 4.77 11.24
CA THR A 588 15.49 3.44 10.63
C THR A 588 14.40 2.51 11.17
N LEU A 589 14.18 2.50 12.50
CA LEU A 589 13.11 1.72 13.11
C LEU A 589 11.72 2.11 12.58
N ILE A 590 11.48 3.38 12.23
CA ILE A 590 10.20 3.80 11.63
C ILE A 590 10.05 3.19 10.24
N LYS A 591 11.09 3.25 9.42
CA LYS A 591 11.08 2.67 8.07
C LYS A 591 10.92 1.15 8.09
N GLU A 592 11.58 0.48 9.03
CA GLU A 592 11.43 -0.97 9.26
C GLU A 592 10.04 -1.33 9.82
N ALA A 593 9.42 -0.48 10.64
CA ALA A 593 8.04 -0.65 11.09
C ALA A 593 7.01 -0.43 9.95
N GLU A 594 7.31 0.49 9.03
CA GLU A 594 6.58 0.62 7.76
C GLU A 594 6.82 -0.61 6.84
N GLY A 595 7.90 -1.37 7.04
CA GLY A 595 8.20 -2.63 6.33
C GLY A 595 9.32 -2.55 5.27
N ASP A 596 10.16 -1.52 5.33
CA ASP A 596 11.42 -1.49 4.56
C ASP A 596 12.50 -2.33 5.28
N ASP A 597 13.59 -2.68 4.59
CA ASP A 597 14.72 -3.42 5.19
C ASP A 597 16.02 -2.62 5.01
N PHE A 598 16.61 -2.18 6.11
CA PHE A 598 17.88 -1.44 6.16
C PHE A 598 19.04 -2.29 6.72
N GLY A 599 18.83 -3.60 6.89
CA GLY A 599 19.83 -4.56 7.35
C GLY A 599 20.34 -4.24 8.75
N THR A 600 21.61 -3.87 8.86
CA THR A 600 22.23 -3.50 10.15
C THR A 600 22.35 -1.99 10.36
N TYR A 601 21.97 -1.14 9.39
CA TYR A 601 22.25 0.30 9.40
C TYR A 601 21.80 1.01 10.69
N GLY A 602 20.54 0.80 11.11
CA GLY A 602 20.01 1.41 12.33
C GLY A 602 20.68 0.88 13.60
N LEU A 603 20.99 -0.42 13.65
CA LEU A 603 21.66 -1.07 14.77
C LEU A 603 23.13 -0.64 14.90
N ASP A 604 23.84 -0.51 13.78
CA ASP A 604 25.25 -0.09 13.75
C ASP A 604 25.39 1.36 14.22
N ARG A 605 24.51 2.26 13.77
CA ARG A 605 24.42 3.64 14.28
C ARG A 605 24.10 3.67 15.78
N TYR A 606 23.08 2.93 16.22
CA TYR A 606 22.71 2.87 17.63
C TYR A 606 23.87 2.39 18.53
N ASN A 607 24.62 1.38 18.08
CA ASN A 607 25.81 0.91 18.80
C ASN A 607 26.96 1.93 18.78
N ARG A 608 27.14 2.69 17.69
CA ARG A 608 28.15 3.75 17.60
C ARG A 608 27.82 4.94 18.52
N ALA A 609 26.55 5.35 18.62
CA ALA A 609 26.10 6.32 19.63
C ALA A 609 26.45 5.86 21.05
N LYS A 610 26.20 4.59 21.37
CA LYS A 610 26.57 4.00 22.68
C LYS A 610 28.08 3.97 22.91
N GLU A 611 28.89 3.67 21.90
CA GLU A 611 30.35 3.73 22.01
C GLU A 611 30.81 5.16 22.30
N TYR A 612 30.26 6.15 21.61
CA TYR A 612 30.65 7.56 21.72
C TYR A 612 30.17 8.19 23.03
N LEU A 613 29.01 7.78 23.58
CA LEU A 613 28.58 8.14 24.94
C LEU A 613 29.60 7.75 26.01
N ASN A 614 30.39 6.68 25.80
CA ASN A 614 31.46 6.29 26.73
C ASN A 614 32.76 7.11 26.57
N LYS A 615 32.83 8.02 25.59
CA LYS A 615 33.98 8.92 25.34
C LYS A 615 33.78 10.35 25.86
N LEU A 616 32.57 10.70 26.32
CA LEU A 616 32.15 12.03 26.76
C LEU A 616 32.55 12.41 28.19
#